data_AF-A0A251YEA5-F1
#
_entry.id   AF-A0A251YEA5-F1
#
_cell.length_a   1.000
_cell.length_b   1.000
_cell.length_c   1.000
_cell.angle_alpha   90.00
_cell.angle_beta   90.00
_cell.angle_gamma   90.00
#
_symmetry.space_group_name_H-M   'P 1'
#
loop_
_entity.id
_entity.type
_entity.pdbx_description
1 polymer ?
#
loop_
_entity_poly.entity_id
_entity_poly.type
_entity_poly.pdbx_seq_one_letter_code
_entity_poly.pdbx_strand_id
1 'polypeptide(L)'
;MTTHAPSRPQLDTTPLTGRIDRADLRRFRREFTARFPVLVSPLFALGRIAQGILAVVSIPLGGVLLLTGALGAILTDDPETRGDALGMSVFALPMFGVGVFFAWRLIRTRRRRSRIRSHYRLARFGRVNGLGYVPGPISDAHMGEAASRGMYVTRVMRPRTARPVEFGNHELSRASKASGITQYGGYAMIGLRRELPHIQVISTGTRLRRAMTPTLDVARDQRLELEGDFDRHAALYCPEGYERDALYLFPPDVMAVLVDRVRGFDVEIRGDRLLLRSPADMVTLDPDRWRDVIDATAALMAKVDRWERWRDDRLLSLEGEEASVLTAADGALAVPPPGKARRRARRSRGVAAAGRRLRNRPTIGLLLLIALAAAFFGTGFLITTLP
;
A
#
# COMPACT_ATOMS: atom_id res chain seq x y z
N MET A 1 11.45 -43.85 -25.59
CA MET A 1 10.82 -42.60 -26.05
C MET A 1 10.44 -41.79 -24.81
N THR A 2 11.06 -40.63 -24.63
CA THR A 2 10.99 -39.79 -23.44
C THR A 2 9.62 -39.12 -23.29
N THR A 3 8.92 -39.44 -22.22
CA THR A 3 7.69 -38.76 -21.80
C THR A 3 8.06 -37.34 -21.36
N HIS A 4 7.83 -36.35 -22.22
CA HIS A 4 7.93 -34.95 -21.83
C HIS A 4 6.87 -34.68 -20.76
N ALA A 5 7.32 -34.47 -19.52
CA ALA A 5 6.49 -33.83 -18.50
C ALA A 5 6.02 -32.47 -19.06
N PRO A 6 4.74 -32.10 -18.92
CA PRO A 6 4.28 -30.80 -19.38
C PRO A 6 5.09 -29.70 -18.67
N SER A 7 5.88 -28.98 -19.45
CA SER A 7 6.64 -27.83 -19.00
C SER A 7 5.68 -26.88 -18.28
N ARG A 8 5.99 -26.51 -17.02
CA ARG A 8 5.31 -25.41 -16.33
C ARG A 8 5.22 -24.24 -17.32
N PRO A 9 4.05 -23.61 -17.51
CA PRO A 9 3.94 -22.48 -18.43
C PRO A 9 4.95 -21.42 -18.03
N GLN A 10 6.02 -21.31 -18.83
CA GLN A 10 7.15 -20.45 -18.53
C GLN A 10 6.72 -19.01 -18.83
N LEU A 11 6.90 -18.13 -17.85
CA LEU A 11 6.54 -16.72 -17.97
C LEU A 11 7.36 -16.07 -19.10
N ASP A 12 6.71 -15.65 -20.18
CA ASP A 12 7.35 -14.95 -21.29
C ASP A 12 7.47 -13.46 -20.97
N THR A 13 8.70 -13.04 -20.63
CA THR A 13 9.03 -11.66 -20.30
C THR A 13 9.55 -10.86 -21.50
N THR A 14 9.70 -11.48 -22.67
CA THR A 14 10.18 -10.83 -23.91
C THR A 14 9.41 -9.55 -24.25
N PRO A 15 8.07 -9.46 -24.06
CA PRO A 15 7.34 -8.21 -24.32
C PRO A 15 7.75 -7.01 -23.45
N LEU A 16 8.36 -7.24 -22.29
CA LEU A 16 8.74 -6.18 -21.35
C LEU A 16 9.98 -5.42 -21.80
N THR A 17 10.95 -6.09 -22.43
CA THR A 17 12.23 -5.49 -22.84
C THR A 17 12.45 -5.50 -24.36
N GLY A 18 11.80 -6.40 -25.09
CA GLY A 18 11.97 -6.61 -26.52
C GLY A 18 11.67 -5.38 -27.39
N ARG A 19 12.03 -5.48 -28.67
CA ARG A 19 11.79 -4.40 -29.65
C ARG A 19 10.29 -4.13 -29.80
N ILE A 20 9.94 -2.85 -29.96
CA ILE A 20 8.56 -2.39 -30.17
C ILE A 20 8.38 -2.13 -31.66
N ASP A 21 7.40 -2.81 -32.27
CA ASP A 21 6.90 -2.43 -33.58
C ASP A 21 6.20 -1.06 -33.51
N ARG A 22 6.64 -0.14 -34.39
CA ARG A 22 6.12 1.22 -34.45
C ARG A 22 4.68 1.26 -34.96
N ALA A 23 4.28 0.37 -35.86
CA ALA A 23 2.91 0.30 -36.38
C ALA A 23 1.93 -0.12 -35.28
N ASP A 24 2.26 -1.20 -34.55
CA ASP A 24 1.47 -1.70 -33.43
C ASP A 24 1.37 -0.65 -32.30
N LEU A 25 2.47 0.01 -31.95
CA LEU A 25 2.45 1.05 -30.93
C LEU A 25 1.54 2.22 -31.33
N ARG A 26 1.52 2.61 -32.62
CA ARG A 26 0.62 3.67 -33.11
C ARG A 26 -0.84 3.24 -33.00
N ARG A 27 -1.17 2.01 -33.39
CA ARG A 27 -2.51 1.45 -33.25
C ARG A 27 -2.94 1.41 -31.78
N PHE A 28 -2.10 0.85 -30.91
CA PHE A 28 -2.35 0.80 -29.48
C PHE A 28 -2.55 2.21 -28.90
N ARG A 29 -1.73 3.19 -29.29
CA ARG A 29 -1.89 4.58 -28.84
C ARG A 29 -3.26 5.13 -29.19
N ARG A 30 -3.79 4.88 -30.40
CA ARG A 30 -5.12 5.35 -30.80
C ARG A 30 -6.21 4.73 -29.90
N GLU A 31 -6.22 3.40 -29.80
CA GLU A 31 -7.19 2.64 -28.99
C GLU A 31 -7.12 3.00 -27.50
N PHE A 32 -5.90 3.09 -26.95
CA PHE A 32 -5.66 3.45 -25.55
C PHE A 32 -6.11 4.88 -25.23
N THR A 33 -5.84 5.83 -26.13
CA THR A 33 -6.23 7.23 -25.93
C THR A 33 -7.76 7.39 -25.97
N ALA A 34 -8.43 6.67 -26.87
CA ALA A 34 -9.88 6.66 -26.96
C ALA A 34 -10.52 6.04 -25.70
N ARG A 35 -9.94 4.95 -25.18
CA ARG A 35 -10.47 4.25 -24.00
C ARG A 35 -10.12 4.92 -22.66
N PHE A 36 -8.98 5.59 -22.58
CA PHE A 36 -8.47 6.20 -21.34
C PHE A 36 -8.01 7.66 -21.56
N PRO A 37 -8.91 8.58 -21.96
CA PRO A 37 -8.54 9.96 -22.30
C PRO A 37 -7.92 10.72 -21.11
N VAL A 38 -8.36 10.41 -19.89
CA VAL A 38 -7.84 11.02 -18.64
C VAL A 38 -6.34 10.78 -18.48
N LEU A 39 -5.81 9.61 -18.85
CA LEU A 39 -4.38 9.29 -18.69
C LEU A 39 -3.47 10.09 -19.64
N VAL A 40 -4.04 10.58 -20.74
CA VAL A 40 -3.34 11.27 -21.84
C VAL A 40 -3.69 12.76 -21.90
N SER A 41 -4.52 13.26 -20.97
CA SER A 41 -5.01 14.64 -21.00
C SER A 41 -3.87 15.69 -20.95
N PRO A 42 -3.91 16.71 -21.83
CA PRO A 42 -2.91 17.79 -21.88
C PRO A 42 -2.94 18.67 -20.62
N LEU A 43 -4.06 18.72 -19.90
CA LEU A 43 -4.19 19.45 -18.63
C LEU A 43 -3.18 18.98 -17.59
N PHE A 44 -2.86 17.67 -17.56
CA PHE A 44 -1.82 17.12 -16.69
C PHE A 44 -0.40 17.44 -17.17
N ALA A 45 -0.20 17.78 -18.44
CA ALA A 45 1.07 18.32 -18.90
C ALA A 45 1.20 19.79 -18.49
N LEU A 46 0.16 20.59 -18.70
CA LEU A 46 0.12 22.00 -18.34
C LEU A 46 0.30 22.21 -16.84
N GLY A 47 -0.43 21.48 -16.00
CA GLY A 47 -0.28 21.57 -14.54
C GLY A 47 1.13 21.21 -14.05
N ARG A 48 1.87 20.35 -14.77
CA ARG A 48 3.28 20.05 -14.44
C ARG A 48 4.24 21.14 -14.88
N ILE A 49 3.96 21.76 -16.02
CA ILE A 49 4.74 22.91 -16.49
C ILE A 49 4.57 24.03 -15.46
N ALA A 50 3.33 24.34 -15.06
CA ALA A 50 3.05 25.31 -14.01
C ALA A 50 3.75 24.99 -12.68
N GLN A 51 3.68 23.74 -12.20
CA GLN A 51 4.39 23.30 -11.00
C GLN A 51 5.92 23.40 -11.13
N GLY A 52 6.45 23.09 -12.31
CA GLY A 52 7.88 23.21 -12.62
C GLY A 52 8.34 24.66 -12.60
N ILE A 53 7.57 25.56 -13.24
CA ILE A 53 7.82 27.01 -13.22
C ILE A 53 7.80 27.52 -11.78
N LEU A 54 6.78 27.14 -11.00
CA LEU A 54 6.67 27.55 -9.60
C LEU A 54 7.88 27.07 -8.78
N ALA A 55 8.33 25.83 -8.94
CA ALA A 55 9.54 25.34 -8.29
C ALA A 55 10.80 26.11 -8.72
N VAL A 56 10.94 26.37 -10.02
CA VAL A 56 12.10 27.07 -10.60
C VAL A 56 12.14 28.54 -10.19
N VAL A 57 11.01 29.18 -9.93
CA VAL A 57 10.97 30.58 -9.45
C VAL A 57 11.12 30.63 -7.92
N SER A 58 10.36 29.82 -7.19
CA SER A 58 10.31 29.90 -5.72
C SER A 58 11.58 29.43 -5.02
N ILE A 59 12.31 28.45 -5.56
CA ILE A 59 13.57 27.97 -4.96
C ILE A 59 14.67 29.04 -5.00
N PRO A 60 15.07 29.60 -6.16
CA PRO A 60 16.13 30.59 -6.20
C PRO A 60 15.70 31.89 -5.54
N LEU A 61 14.48 32.37 -5.78
CA LEU A 61 14.01 33.61 -5.15
C LEU A 61 13.91 33.45 -3.63
N GLY A 62 13.30 32.36 -3.14
CA GLY A 62 13.20 32.09 -1.71
C GLY A 62 14.57 31.85 -1.09
N GLY A 63 15.46 31.14 -1.77
CA GLY A 63 16.82 30.88 -1.30
C GLY A 63 17.67 32.14 -1.21
N VAL A 64 17.59 33.03 -2.21
CA VAL A 64 18.28 34.33 -2.19
C VAL A 64 17.75 35.18 -1.05
N LEU A 65 16.42 35.33 -0.92
CA LEU A 65 15.83 36.16 0.13
C LEU A 65 16.16 35.63 1.53
N LEU A 66 16.22 34.31 1.69
CA LEU A 66 16.55 33.65 2.96
C LEU A 66 18.04 33.80 3.29
N LEU A 67 18.91 33.72 2.28
CA LEU A 67 20.35 33.97 2.45
C LEU A 67 20.62 35.44 2.80
N THR A 68 20.01 36.38 2.08
CA THR A 68 20.20 37.83 2.31
C THR A 68 19.60 38.26 3.64
N GLY A 69 18.41 37.76 3.98
CA GLY A 69 17.76 38.06 5.27
C GLY A 69 18.55 37.46 6.45
N ALA A 70 19.00 36.22 6.36
CA ALA A 70 19.81 35.60 7.41
C ALA A 70 21.16 36.30 7.57
N LEU A 71 21.85 36.60 6.46
CA LEU A 71 23.14 37.28 6.50
C LEU A 71 23.00 38.74 7.00
N GLY A 72 21.96 39.44 6.55
CA GLY A 72 21.65 40.80 7.02
C GLY A 72 21.37 40.86 8.52
N ALA A 73 20.62 39.90 9.06
CA ALA A 73 20.33 39.83 10.49
C ALA A 73 21.58 39.53 11.35
N ILE A 74 22.57 38.82 10.80
CA ILE A 74 23.83 38.49 11.49
C ILE A 74 24.85 39.64 11.39
N LEU A 75 24.93 40.31 10.24
CA LEU A 75 25.98 41.29 9.96
C LEU A 75 25.65 42.72 10.42
N THR A 76 24.37 43.04 10.66
CA THR A 76 23.96 44.39 11.08
C THR A 76 23.85 44.51 12.59
N ASP A 77 24.33 45.63 13.14
CA ASP A 77 24.14 46.03 14.54
C ASP A 77 22.91 46.92 14.74
N ASP A 78 22.36 47.46 13.66
CA ASP A 78 21.16 48.31 13.69
C ASP A 78 19.88 47.49 13.92
N PRO A 79 19.09 47.79 14.98
CA PRO A 79 17.90 47.02 15.32
C PRO A 79 16.78 47.09 14.28
N GLU A 80 16.59 48.22 13.57
CA GLU A 80 15.56 48.34 12.53
C GLU A 80 15.90 47.45 11.32
N THR A 81 17.12 47.56 10.81
CA THR A 81 17.61 46.74 9.70
C THR A 81 17.62 45.24 10.05
N ARG A 82 17.91 44.90 11.31
CA ARG A 82 17.84 43.50 11.80
C ARG A 82 16.39 42.98 11.78
N GLY A 83 15.43 43.79 12.20
CA GLY A 83 14.00 43.47 12.15
C GLY A 83 13.51 43.19 10.72
N ASP A 84 13.87 44.05 9.77
CA ASP A 84 13.54 43.88 8.35
C ASP A 84 14.16 42.60 7.75
N ALA A 85 15.42 42.32 8.08
CA ALA A 85 16.13 41.13 7.62
C ALA A 85 15.52 39.82 8.19
N LEU A 86 15.07 39.85 9.44
CA LEU A 86 14.33 38.75 10.06
C LEU A 86 12.95 38.57 9.42
N GLY A 87 12.21 39.66 9.19
CA GLY A 87 10.93 39.64 8.48
C GLY A 87 11.04 39.03 7.09
N MET A 88 12.05 39.46 6.32
CA MET A 88 12.37 38.91 5.00
C MET A 88 12.64 37.40 5.06
N SER A 89 13.36 36.93 6.08
CA SER A 89 13.66 35.50 6.28
C SER A 89 12.39 34.69 6.61
N VAL A 90 11.49 35.25 7.43
CA VAL A 90 10.20 34.63 7.80
C VAL A 90 9.30 34.46 6.57
N PHE A 91 9.28 35.43 5.65
CA PHE A 91 8.54 35.31 4.39
C PHE A 91 9.23 34.42 3.34
N ALA A 92 10.57 34.41 3.32
CA ALA A 92 11.34 33.62 2.37
C ALA A 92 11.24 32.11 2.63
N LEU A 93 11.15 31.70 3.90
CA LEU A 93 11.10 30.30 4.33
C LEU A 93 9.90 29.51 3.75
N PRO A 94 8.63 29.96 3.84
CA PRO A 94 7.51 29.26 3.22
C PRO A 94 7.62 29.28 1.69
N MET A 95 8.14 30.34 1.08
CA MET A 95 8.29 30.40 -0.38
C MET A 95 9.33 29.37 -0.88
N PHE A 96 10.48 29.29 -0.21
CA PHE A 96 11.47 28.25 -0.49
C PHE A 96 10.90 26.85 -0.26
N GLY A 97 10.19 26.65 0.86
CA GLY A 97 9.52 25.39 1.19
C GLY A 97 8.49 24.94 0.14
N VAL A 98 7.69 25.88 -0.39
CA VAL A 98 6.75 25.64 -1.49
C VAL A 98 7.50 25.20 -2.76
N GLY A 99 8.59 25.87 -3.09
CA GLY A 99 9.44 25.51 -4.23
C GLY A 99 10.02 24.10 -4.10
N VAL A 100 10.62 23.78 -2.95
CA VAL A 100 11.16 22.44 -2.62
C VAL A 100 10.05 21.39 -2.66
N PHE A 101 8.87 21.68 -2.12
CA PHE A 101 7.71 20.78 -2.16
C PHE A 101 7.29 20.47 -3.61
N PHE A 102 7.18 21.48 -4.48
CA PHE A 102 6.80 21.25 -5.88
C PHE A 102 7.90 20.53 -6.66
N ALA A 103 9.18 20.82 -6.42
CA ALA A 103 10.29 20.09 -7.01
C ALA A 103 10.27 18.61 -6.57
N TRP A 104 10.16 18.35 -5.26
CA TRP A 104 10.00 17.02 -4.70
C TRP A 104 8.80 16.29 -5.31
N ARG A 105 7.64 16.94 -5.39
CA ARG A 105 6.42 16.41 -6.00
C ARG A 105 6.63 16.07 -7.48
N LEU A 106 7.33 16.91 -8.23
CA LEU A 106 7.60 16.70 -9.66
C LEU A 106 8.54 15.51 -9.87
N ILE A 107 9.63 15.42 -9.09
CA ILE A 107 10.56 14.28 -9.11
C ILE A 107 9.82 13.00 -8.75
N ARG A 108 9.01 13.04 -7.70
CA ARG A 108 8.23 11.91 -7.20
C ARG A 108 7.20 11.41 -8.20
N THR A 109 6.47 12.30 -8.85
CA THR A 109 5.45 11.96 -9.86
C THR A 109 6.06 11.52 -11.20
N ARG A 110 7.21 12.09 -11.61
CA ARG A 110 7.92 11.67 -12.83
C ARG A 110 8.39 10.22 -12.74
N ARG A 111 8.94 9.80 -11.59
CA ARG A 111 9.47 8.44 -11.39
C ARG A 111 8.42 7.33 -11.50
N ARG A 112 7.13 7.63 -11.32
CA ARG A 112 6.05 6.61 -11.34
C ARG A 112 5.08 6.71 -12.51
N ARG A 113 5.18 7.73 -13.37
CA ARG A 113 4.29 7.84 -14.55
C ARG A 113 4.74 6.87 -15.65
N SER A 114 3.88 5.90 -15.96
CA SER A 114 4.05 5.07 -17.15
C SER A 114 3.87 5.90 -18.41
N ARG A 115 4.82 5.77 -19.34
CA ARG A 115 4.66 6.30 -20.69
C ARG A 115 3.69 5.37 -21.44
N ILE A 116 3.10 5.86 -22.53
CA ILE A 116 2.26 5.02 -23.40
C ILE A 116 2.99 3.73 -23.85
N ARG A 117 4.31 3.82 -24.06
CA ARG A 117 5.18 2.66 -24.35
C ARG A 117 5.20 1.64 -23.22
N SER A 118 5.15 2.09 -21.97
CA SER A 118 5.09 1.20 -20.80
C SER A 118 3.75 0.47 -20.75
N HIS A 119 2.64 1.18 -20.95
CA HIS A 119 1.31 0.56 -21.03
C HIS A 119 1.20 -0.44 -22.19
N TYR A 120 1.80 -0.12 -23.34
CA TYR A 120 1.88 -1.04 -24.48
C TYR A 120 2.64 -2.33 -24.12
N ARG A 121 3.84 -2.21 -23.54
CA ARG A 121 4.65 -3.35 -23.11
C ARG A 121 3.90 -4.22 -22.09
N LEU A 122 3.26 -3.60 -21.10
CA LEU A 122 2.48 -4.30 -20.07
C LEU A 122 1.25 -4.99 -20.65
N ALA A 123 0.52 -4.33 -21.56
CA ALA A 123 -0.63 -4.93 -22.24
C ALA A 123 -0.22 -6.13 -23.11
N ARG A 124 0.91 -6.01 -23.83
CA ARG A 124 1.47 -7.11 -24.64
C ARG A 124 1.94 -8.26 -23.76
N PHE A 125 2.67 -7.97 -22.69
CA PHE A 125 3.10 -8.95 -21.70
C PHE A 125 1.91 -9.70 -21.10
N GLY A 126 0.87 -8.97 -20.68
CA GLY A 126 -0.33 -9.58 -20.14
C GLY A 126 -1.00 -10.50 -21.15
N ARG A 127 -1.20 -10.02 -22.39
CA ARG A 127 -1.82 -10.83 -23.45
C ARG A 127 -1.08 -12.14 -23.72
N VAL A 128 0.25 -12.11 -23.80
CA VAL A 128 1.06 -13.32 -24.07
C VAL A 128 1.02 -14.30 -22.91
N ASN A 129 0.92 -13.81 -21.68
CA ASN A 129 0.90 -14.64 -20.47
C ASN A 129 -0.52 -14.89 -19.91
N GLY A 130 -1.58 -14.59 -20.67
CA GLY A 130 -2.96 -14.79 -20.21
C GLY A 130 -3.42 -13.87 -19.06
N LEU A 131 -2.75 -12.75 -18.85
CA LEU A 131 -3.10 -11.72 -17.86
C LEU A 131 -3.89 -10.57 -18.50
N GLY A 132 -5.08 -10.29 -18.00
CA GLY A 132 -5.84 -9.10 -18.36
C GLY A 132 -5.21 -7.85 -17.76
N TYR A 133 -4.89 -6.85 -18.59
CA TYR A 133 -4.26 -5.60 -18.14
C TYR A 133 -5.23 -4.42 -18.12
N VAL A 134 -5.26 -3.68 -17.02
CA VAL A 134 -6.02 -2.42 -16.88
C VAL A 134 -5.12 -1.32 -16.32
N PRO A 135 -4.96 -0.18 -17.02
CA PRO A 135 -4.01 0.86 -16.60
C PRO A 135 -4.41 1.60 -15.32
N GLY A 136 -5.71 1.67 -14.98
CA GLY A 136 -6.23 2.47 -13.87
C GLY A 136 -6.31 3.97 -14.19
N PRO A 137 -6.61 4.84 -13.21
CA PRO A 137 -6.88 4.53 -11.81
C PRO A 137 -8.22 3.81 -11.61
N ILE A 138 -8.24 2.81 -10.73
CA ILE A 138 -9.45 2.13 -10.25
C ILE A 138 -9.49 2.32 -8.74
N SER A 139 -10.67 2.48 -8.15
CA SER A 139 -10.80 2.49 -6.69
C SER A 139 -10.32 1.15 -6.13
N ASP A 140 -9.57 1.20 -5.03
CA ASP A 140 -9.07 0.01 -4.35
C ASP A 140 -10.17 -0.63 -3.47
N ALA A 141 -11.26 -1.07 -4.08
CA ALA A 141 -12.42 -1.64 -3.37
C ALA A 141 -12.05 -2.88 -2.53
N HIS A 142 -10.93 -3.55 -2.87
CA HIS A 142 -10.47 -4.76 -2.18
C HIS A 142 -9.75 -4.48 -0.85
N MET A 143 -9.38 -3.24 -0.51
CA MET A 143 -8.72 -2.93 0.77
C MET A 143 -9.68 -2.48 1.89
N GLY A 144 -11.00 -2.56 1.67
CA GLY A 144 -12.01 -2.17 2.67
C GLY A 144 -12.02 -0.67 2.97
N GLU A 145 -11.89 -0.26 4.24
CA GLU A 145 -11.85 1.16 4.68
C GLU A 145 -10.75 2.00 4.00
N ALA A 146 -9.73 1.36 3.42
CA ALA A 146 -8.71 2.05 2.63
C ALA A 146 -9.26 2.60 1.29
N ALA A 147 -10.27 1.94 0.69
CA ALA A 147 -11.01 2.45 -0.45
C ALA A 147 -11.74 3.76 -0.09
N SER A 148 -12.33 3.83 1.12
CA SER A 148 -13.02 5.03 1.62
C SER A 148 -12.08 6.19 1.97
N ARG A 149 -10.76 5.97 2.00
CA ARG A 149 -9.72 7.02 2.17
C ARG A 149 -9.16 7.52 0.84
N GLY A 150 -9.77 7.13 -0.28
CA GLY A 150 -9.37 7.57 -1.62
C GLY A 150 -8.05 6.97 -2.07
N MET A 151 -7.76 5.69 -1.80
CA MET A 151 -6.64 5.01 -2.46
C MET A 151 -7.06 4.45 -3.82
N TYR A 152 -6.22 4.66 -4.83
CA TYR A 152 -6.42 4.12 -6.18
C TYR A 152 -5.32 3.14 -6.54
N VAL A 153 -5.70 2.16 -7.34
CA VAL A 153 -4.78 1.21 -7.94
C VAL A 153 -4.56 1.56 -9.41
N THR A 154 -3.30 1.48 -9.84
CA THR A 154 -2.92 1.55 -11.25
C THR A 154 -2.20 0.29 -11.70
N ARG A 155 -2.20 0.09 -13.02
CA ARG A 155 -1.56 -1.05 -13.70
C ARG A 155 -1.99 -2.39 -13.10
N VAL A 156 -3.28 -2.66 -13.11
CA VAL A 156 -3.82 -3.92 -12.58
C VAL A 156 -3.63 -5.03 -13.62
N MET A 157 -3.13 -6.18 -13.18
CA MET A 157 -3.07 -7.42 -13.96
C MET A 157 -3.86 -8.53 -13.27
N ARG A 158 -4.73 -9.22 -14.02
CA ARG A 158 -5.52 -10.33 -13.52
C ARG A 158 -5.32 -11.57 -14.40
N PRO A 159 -4.69 -12.64 -13.90
CA PRO A 159 -4.73 -13.93 -14.60
C PRO A 159 -6.16 -14.47 -14.63
N ARG A 160 -6.45 -15.32 -15.62
CA ARG A 160 -7.68 -16.12 -15.65
C ARG A 160 -7.45 -17.43 -14.90
N THR A 161 -7.69 -17.41 -13.59
CA THR A 161 -7.53 -18.56 -12.69
C THR A 161 -8.84 -18.89 -11.99
N ALA A 162 -9.02 -20.15 -11.58
CA ALA A 162 -10.22 -20.57 -10.83
C ALA A 162 -10.35 -19.84 -9.48
N ARG A 163 -9.21 -19.48 -8.87
CA ARG A 163 -9.13 -18.62 -7.68
C ARG A 163 -8.85 -17.19 -8.13
N PRO A 164 -9.56 -16.16 -7.61
CA PRO A 164 -9.27 -14.77 -7.94
C PRO A 164 -7.83 -14.40 -7.55
N VAL A 165 -7.05 -13.94 -8.52
CA VAL A 165 -5.72 -13.38 -8.30
C VAL A 165 -5.62 -12.04 -9.00
N GLU A 166 -5.00 -11.07 -8.35
CA GLU A 166 -4.82 -9.72 -8.87
C GLU A 166 -3.45 -9.17 -8.50
N PHE A 167 -2.77 -8.54 -9.44
CA PHE A 167 -1.55 -7.78 -9.22
C PHE A 167 -1.82 -6.31 -9.50
N GLY A 168 -1.31 -5.39 -8.70
CA GLY A 168 -1.52 -3.97 -8.91
C GLY A 168 -0.47 -3.11 -8.23
N ASN A 169 -0.48 -1.82 -8.55
CA ASN A 169 0.36 -0.82 -7.90
C ASN A 169 -0.51 0.23 -7.24
N HIS A 170 -0.23 0.56 -5.99
CA HIS A 170 -0.89 1.67 -5.32
C HIS A 170 -0.34 2.99 -5.86
N GLU A 171 -1.23 3.87 -6.29
CA GLU A 171 -0.89 5.24 -6.68
C GLU A 171 -1.68 6.25 -5.84
N LEU A 172 -1.02 7.35 -5.51
CA LEU A 172 -1.57 8.43 -4.70
C LEU A 172 -2.82 9.00 -5.39
N SER A 173 -3.96 9.02 -4.70
CA SER A 173 -5.06 9.90 -5.11
C SER A 173 -4.58 11.34 -5.05
N ARG A 174 -4.78 12.04 -6.15
CA ARG A 174 -4.47 13.47 -6.30
C ARG A 174 -5.32 14.37 -5.39
N ALA A 175 -6.20 13.82 -4.53
CA ALA A 175 -7.20 14.61 -3.81
C ALA A 175 -7.68 14.05 -2.45
N SER A 176 -6.97 13.15 -1.75
CA SER A 176 -7.40 12.79 -0.39
C SER A 176 -6.96 13.85 0.64
N LYS A 177 -7.95 14.57 1.14
CA LYS A 177 -7.86 15.51 2.26
C LYS A 177 -7.25 14.80 3.48
N ALA A 178 -6.15 15.34 3.99
CA ALA A 178 -5.71 15.33 5.39
C ALA A 178 -5.67 14.01 6.22
N SER A 179 -5.83 12.80 5.67
CA SER A 179 -5.72 11.59 6.50
C SER A 179 -5.15 10.38 5.74
N GLY A 180 -4.07 9.83 6.29
CA GLY A 180 -3.49 8.55 5.85
C GLY A 180 -2.22 8.72 5.03
N ILE A 181 -1.08 8.67 5.70
CA ILE A 181 0.21 8.65 5.03
C ILE A 181 0.35 7.40 4.18
N THR A 182 0.75 7.69 2.94
CA THR A 182 0.80 6.85 1.76
C THR A 182 1.79 5.69 1.88
N GLN A 183 1.31 4.46 1.76
CA GLN A 183 2.16 3.29 1.56
C GLN A 183 2.39 3.13 0.05
N TYR A 184 3.49 3.68 -0.45
CA TYR A 184 3.91 3.48 -1.84
C TYR A 184 4.32 2.02 -2.05
N GLY A 185 3.83 1.39 -3.12
CA GLY A 185 4.15 -0.01 -3.37
C GLY A 185 3.24 -0.76 -4.34
N GLY A 186 3.66 -1.97 -4.66
CA GLY A 186 2.90 -2.98 -5.37
C GLY A 186 2.17 -3.92 -4.42
N TYR A 187 1.13 -4.59 -4.93
CA TYR A 187 0.53 -5.73 -4.27
C TYR A 187 0.22 -6.87 -5.24
N ALA A 188 0.15 -8.07 -4.67
CA ALA A 188 -0.60 -9.20 -5.21
C ALA A 188 -1.71 -9.55 -4.20
N MET A 189 -2.88 -9.90 -4.69
CA MET A 189 -4.02 -10.33 -3.90
C MET A 189 -4.45 -11.70 -4.38
N ILE A 190 -4.65 -12.61 -3.45
CA ILE A 190 -5.25 -13.93 -3.67
C ILE A 190 -6.56 -13.97 -2.88
N GLY A 191 -7.65 -14.29 -3.57
CA GLY A 191 -8.96 -14.48 -2.97
C GLY A 191 -9.04 -15.79 -2.20
N LEU A 192 -9.52 -15.72 -0.97
CA LEU A 192 -9.80 -16.85 -0.09
C LEU A 192 -11.30 -17.16 -0.14
N ARG A 193 -11.66 -18.44 0.01
CA ARG A 193 -13.05 -18.93 0.04
C ARG A 193 -13.69 -18.75 1.42
N ARG A 194 -12.91 -18.31 2.40
CA ARG A 194 -13.29 -18.13 3.80
C ARG A 194 -12.51 -16.99 4.40
N GLU A 195 -13.09 -16.28 5.36
CA GLU A 195 -12.33 -15.31 6.14
C GLU A 195 -11.41 -16.00 7.15
N LEU A 196 -10.20 -15.48 7.26
CA LEU A 196 -9.17 -15.90 8.20
C LEU A 196 -8.84 -14.75 9.17
N PRO A 197 -8.26 -15.04 10.35
CA PRO A 197 -7.87 -14.01 11.30
C PRO A 197 -6.89 -13.02 10.68
N HIS A 198 -6.95 -11.77 11.13
CA HIS A 198 -6.12 -10.68 10.61
C HIS A 198 -4.67 -10.85 11.06
N ILE A 199 -3.86 -11.51 10.24
CA ILE A 199 -2.45 -11.77 10.53
C ILE A 199 -1.57 -10.98 9.55
N GLN A 200 -0.49 -10.37 10.06
CA GLN A 200 0.52 -9.72 9.24
C GLN A 200 1.89 -10.35 9.48
N VAL A 201 2.60 -10.66 8.41
CA VAL A 201 4.01 -11.04 8.42
C VAL A 201 4.81 -9.95 7.73
N ILE A 202 5.67 -9.28 8.50
CA ILE A 202 6.47 -8.15 8.01
C ILE A 202 7.90 -8.60 7.82
N SER A 203 8.42 -8.50 6.60
CA SER A 203 9.80 -8.85 6.31
C SER A 203 10.77 -7.87 6.98
N THR A 204 11.90 -8.37 7.51
CA THR A 204 12.94 -7.52 8.10
C THR A 204 13.45 -6.47 7.10
N GLY A 205 13.53 -6.81 5.81
CA GLY A 205 13.98 -5.90 4.75
C GLY A 205 13.07 -4.69 4.51
N THR A 206 11.78 -4.78 4.87
CA THR A 206 10.82 -3.68 4.71
C THR A 206 10.62 -2.90 6.02
N ARG A 207 10.97 -3.49 7.17
CA ARG A 207 10.65 -3.01 8.52
C ARG A 207 11.11 -1.58 8.78
N LEU A 208 12.38 -1.25 8.50
CA LEU A 208 12.93 0.10 8.74
C LEU A 208 12.17 1.14 7.91
N ARG A 209 11.95 0.85 6.64
CA ARG A 209 11.24 1.76 5.74
C ARG A 209 9.79 1.98 6.17
N ARG A 210 9.12 0.94 6.67
CA ARG A 210 7.76 1.05 7.24
C ARG A 210 7.77 1.91 8.50
N ALA A 211 8.71 1.71 9.41
CA ALA A 211 8.84 2.49 10.64
C ALA A 211 9.13 3.98 10.39
N MET A 212 9.84 4.30 9.31
CA MET A 212 10.16 5.69 8.90
C MET A 212 9.11 6.32 7.98
N THR A 213 8.21 5.52 7.39
CA THR A 213 7.09 6.06 6.62
C THR A 213 6.11 6.68 7.60
N PRO A 214 5.72 7.97 7.45
CA PRO A 214 5.01 8.67 8.52
C PRO A 214 3.55 8.24 8.72
N THR A 215 3.21 6.96 8.85
CA THR A 215 1.84 6.43 8.86
C THR A 215 1.45 5.75 10.18
N LEU A 216 0.33 5.03 10.18
CA LEU A 216 -0.04 4.07 11.23
C LEU A 216 0.45 2.68 10.82
N ASP A 217 1.01 1.95 11.78
CA ASP A 217 1.52 0.59 11.60
C ASP A 217 0.99 -0.33 12.71
N VAL A 218 1.12 -1.64 12.55
CA VAL A 218 0.69 -2.63 13.55
C VAL A 218 1.38 -2.39 14.90
N ALA A 219 0.60 -2.59 15.97
CA ALA A 219 1.08 -2.44 17.32
C ALA A 219 2.10 -3.54 17.68
N ARG A 220 3.16 -3.16 18.41
CA ARG A 220 4.33 -4.04 18.68
C ARG A 220 4.03 -5.16 19.68
N ASP A 221 3.12 -4.89 20.60
CA ASP A 221 2.60 -5.79 21.64
C ASP A 221 1.83 -6.98 21.08
N GLN A 222 1.43 -6.91 19.81
CA GLN A 222 0.73 -7.99 19.10
C GLN A 222 1.67 -8.89 18.29
N ARG A 223 2.98 -8.78 18.52
CA ARG A 223 3.98 -9.63 17.88
C ARG A 223 3.97 -11.01 18.54
N LEU A 224 3.88 -12.05 17.72
CA LEU A 224 4.12 -13.41 18.15
C LEU A 224 5.51 -13.84 17.69
N GLU A 225 6.38 -14.18 18.64
CA GLU A 225 7.68 -14.78 18.35
C GLU A 225 7.49 -16.25 18.00
N LEU A 226 8.16 -16.69 16.94
CA LEU A 226 8.07 -18.07 16.44
C LEU A 226 9.39 -18.78 16.67
N GLU A 227 9.34 -20.10 16.80
CA GLU A 227 10.52 -20.93 17.00
C GLU A 227 11.52 -20.85 15.83
N GLY A 228 12.79 -21.18 16.12
CA GLY A 228 13.86 -21.19 15.14
C GLY A 228 14.43 -19.80 14.84
N ASP A 229 14.79 -19.55 13.59
CA ASP A 229 15.41 -18.30 13.13
C ASP A 229 14.45 -17.36 12.38
N PHE A 230 13.16 -17.69 12.33
CA PHE A 230 12.15 -16.93 11.59
C PHE A 230 12.16 -15.44 11.94
N ASP A 231 12.31 -15.12 13.22
CA ASP A 231 12.34 -13.75 13.73
C ASP A 231 13.52 -12.89 13.26
N ARG A 232 14.57 -13.52 12.67
CA ARG A 232 15.65 -12.82 11.97
C ARG A 232 15.20 -12.33 10.59
N HIS A 233 14.27 -13.05 9.95
CA HIS A 233 13.85 -12.82 8.57
C HIS A 233 12.51 -12.06 8.45
N ALA A 234 11.58 -12.28 9.38
CA ALA A 234 10.28 -11.66 9.41
C ALA A 234 9.74 -11.53 10.85
N ALA A 235 8.68 -10.74 11.07
CA ALA A 235 7.89 -10.81 12.30
C ALA A 235 6.44 -11.08 11.99
N LEU A 236 5.82 -11.98 12.77
CA LEU A 236 4.40 -12.28 12.72
C LEU A 236 3.65 -11.43 13.76
N TYR A 237 2.51 -10.89 13.35
CA TYR A 237 1.59 -10.15 14.19
C TYR A 237 0.19 -10.74 14.07
N CYS A 238 -0.44 -11.01 15.21
CA CYS A 238 -1.80 -11.55 15.27
C CYS A 238 -2.66 -10.78 16.30
N PRO A 239 -3.99 -10.86 16.20
CA PRO A 239 -4.87 -10.29 17.20
C PRO A 239 -4.64 -10.98 18.55
N GLU A 240 -4.80 -10.23 19.63
CA GLU A 240 -4.70 -10.77 20.99
C GLU A 240 -5.74 -11.89 21.17
N GLY A 241 -5.29 -13.03 21.70
CA GLY A 241 -6.11 -14.23 21.85
C GLY A 241 -6.21 -15.10 20.60
N TYR A 242 -5.50 -14.79 19.50
CA TYR A 242 -5.41 -15.61 18.27
C TYR A 242 -4.01 -16.22 18.05
N GLU A 243 -3.16 -16.25 19.08
CA GLU A 243 -1.78 -16.74 19.01
C GLU A 243 -1.74 -18.21 18.61
N ARG A 244 -2.59 -19.05 19.23
CA ARG A 244 -2.72 -20.47 18.89
C ARG A 244 -3.17 -20.68 17.44
N ASP A 245 -4.11 -19.86 16.97
CA ASP A 245 -4.61 -19.91 15.60
C ASP A 245 -3.52 -19.50 14.60
N ALA A 246 -2.69 -18.52 14.95
CA ALA A 246 -1.53 -18.14 14.15
C ALA A 246 -0.52 -19.29 14.05
N LEU A 247 -0.21 -20.01 15.14
CA LEU A 247 0.66 -21.18 15.10
C LEU A 247 0.12 -22.30 14.19
N TYR A 248 -1.20 -22.53 14.21
CA TYR A 248 -1.85 -23.50 13.31
C TYR A 248 -1.75 -23.10 11.84
N LEU A 249 -1.89 -21.80 11.55
CA LEU A 249 -1.82 -21.27 10.18
C LEU A 249 -0.38 -21.15 9.67
N PHE A 250 0.60 -21.00 10.56
CA PHE A 250 2.01 -20.83 10.23
C PHE A 250 2.87 -21.97 10.79
N PRO A 251 2.64 -23.22 10.38
CA PRO A 251 3.52 -24.33 10.72
C PRO A 251 4.91 -24.16 10.10
N PRO A 252 5.93 -24.93 10.56
CA PRO A 252 7.31 -24.78 10.10
C PRO A 252 7.48 -24.82 8.56
N ASP A 253 6.67 -25.60 7.85
CA ASP A 253 6.72 -25.69 6.39
C ASP A 253 6.19 -24.44 5.66
N VAL A 254 5.35 -23.64 6.33
CA VAL A 254 4.91 -22.32 5.84
C VAL A 254 5.96 -21.26 6.19
N MET A 255 6.53 -21.32 7.39
CA MET A 255 7.61 -20.42 7.81
C MET A 255 8.81 -20.51 6.86
N ALA A 256 9.24 -21.71 6.49
CA ALA A 256 10.31 -21.91 5.50
C ALA A 256 9.98 -21.27 4.15
N VAL A 257 8.75 -21.45 3.63
CA VAL A 257 8.32 -20.80 2.37
C VAL A 257 8.40 -19.28 2.47
N LEU A 258 8.00 -18.71 3.60
CA LEU A 258 8.05 -17.26 3.82
C LEU A 258 9.49 -16.72 3.81
N VAL A 259 10.41 -17.46 4.43
CA VAL A 259 11.83 -17.10 4.50
C VAL A 259 12.51 -17.26 3.13
N ASP A 260 12.26 -18.36 2.43
CA ASP A 260 13.00 -18.73 1.23
C ASP A 260 12.47 -18.07 -0.05
N ARG A 261 11.14 -17.99 -0.20
CA ARG A 261 10.49 -17.62 -1.47
C ARG A 261 9.70 -16.32 -1.42
N VAL A 262 9.29 -15.90 -0.23
CA VAL A 262 8.48 -14.67 -0.02
C VAL A 262 9.33 -13.56 0.59
N ARG A 263 10.66 -13.72 0.59
CA ARG A 263 11.61 -12.75 1.15
C ARG A 263 11.47 -11.37 0.50
N GLY A 264 11.45 -10.32 1.32
CA GLY A 264 11.34 -8.93 0.86
C GLY A 264 9.92 -8.47 0.53
N PHE A 265 8.92 -9.32 0.77
CA PHE A 265 7.52 -8.96 0.74
C PHE A 265 6.90 -9.01 2.14
N ASP A 266 5.91 -8.17 2.36
CA ASP A 266 5.03 -8.29 3.52
C ASP A 266 3.83 -9.15 3.13
N VAL A 267 3.40 -10.05 4.00
CA VAL A 267 2.20 -10.88 3.81
C VAL A 267 1.13 -10.41 4.79
N GLU A 268 -0.10 -10.25 4.33
CA GLU A 268 -1.23 -9.92 5.19
C GLU A 268 -2.43 -10.78 4.84
N ILE A 269 -2.94 -11.51 5.82
CA ILE A 269 -4.23 -12.17 5.76
C ILE A 269 -5.25 -11.18 6.34
N ARG A 270 -6.26 -10.79 5.57
CA ARG A 270 -7.31 -9.89 6.07
C ARG A 270 -8.66 -10.25 5.50
N GLY A 271 -9.49 -10.84 6.34
CA GLY A 271 -10.79 -11.35 5.93
C GLY A 271 -10.61 -12.47 4.91
N ASP A 272 -11.28 -12.36 3.77
CA ASP A 272 -11.26 -13.30 2.65
C ASP A 272 -10.10 -13.07 1.67
N ARG A 273 -9.02 -12.39 2.09
CA ARG A 273 -7.91 -12.01 1.21
C ARG A 273 -6.56 -12.30 1.82
N LEU A 274 -5.69 -12.83 0.98
CA LEU A 274 -4.25 -12.92 1.22
C LEU A 274 -3.56 -11.88 0.34
N LEU A 275 -2.84 -10.96 0.97
CA LEU A 275 -2.16 -9.86 0.33
C LEU A 275 -0.66 -10.04 0.45
N LEU A 276 0.02 -9.94 -0.68
CA LEU A 276 1.46 -9.78 -0.75
C LEU A 276 1.75 -8.32 -1.08
N ARG A 277 2.50 -7.60 -0.24
CA ARG A 277 2.81 -6.18 -0.44
C ARG A 277 4.30 -5.96 -0.59
N SER A 278 4.65 -4.99 -1.42
CA SER A 278 6.03 -4.59 -1.57
C SER A 278 6.21 -3.08 -1.64
N PRO A 279 7.30 -2.56 -1.07
CA PRO A 279 7.90 -1.29 -1.43
C PRO A 279 7.94 -0.89 -2.91
N ALA A 280 8.28 -1.86 -3.75
CA ALA A 280 8.48 -1.70 -5.17
C ALA A 280 7.16 -1.99 -5.90
N ASP A 281 7.03 -1.47 -7.13
CA ASP A 281 5.91 -1.81 -8.00
C ASP A 281 5.88 -3.33 -8.23
N MET A 282 4.68 -3.92 -8.20
CA MET A 282 4.43 -5.32 -8.56
C MET A 282 4.32 -5.45 -10.07
N VAL A 283 3.55 -4.54 -10.67
CA VAL A 283 3.36 -4.47 -12.11
C VAL A 283 4.37 -3.49 -12.69
N THR A 284 5.49 -4.05 -13.15
CA THR A 284 6.66 -3.33 -13.64
C THR A 284 7.10 -3.82 -15.02
N LEU A 285 8.07 -3.13 -15.62
CA LEU A 285 8.74 -3.55 -16.86
C LEU A 285 9.99 -4.41 -16.60
N ASP A 286 10.33 -4.63 -15.34
CA ASP A 286 11.46 -5.46 -14.93
C ASP A 286 11.07 -6.96 -14.99
N PRO A 287 11.72 -7.76 -15.86
CA PRO A 287 11.47 -9.20 -15.96
C PRO A 287 11.77 -9.97 -14.68
N ASP A 288 12.85 -9.64 -13.97
CA ASP A 288 13.31 -10.38 -12.79
C ASP A 288 12.30 -10.21 -11.67
N ARG A 289 11.83 -8.96 -11.49
CA ARG A 289 10.77 -8.65 -10.55
C ARG A 289 9.50 -9.46 -10.78
N TRP A 290 9.12 -9.69 -12.04
CA TRP A 290 7.95 -10.51 -12.37
C TRP A 290 8.13 -11.97 -11.98
N ARG A 291 9.34 -12.52 -12.15
CA ARG A 291 9.65 -13.89 -11.72
C ARG A 291 9.51 -14.01 -10.21
N ASP A 292 10.10 -13.09 -9.44
CA ASP A 292 9.98 -13.09 -7.97
C ASP A 292 8.52 -13.01 -7.50
N VAL A 293 7.74 -12.12 -8.12
CA VAL A 293 6.32 -11.92 -7.76
C VAL A 293 5.50 -13.17 -8.03
N ILE A 294 5.66 -13.77 -9.21
CA ILE A 294 4.92 -14.99 -9.57
C ILE A 294 5.36 -16.16 -8.71
N ASP A 295 6.66 -16.27 -8.41
CA ASP A 295 7.22 -17.31 -7.55
C ASP A 295 6.65 -17.23 -6.13
N ALA A 296 6.73 -16.06 -5.50
CA ALA A 296 6.19 -15.81 -4.17
C ALA A 296 4.67 -16.03 -4.11
N THR A 297 3.94 -15.55 -5.11
CA THR A 297 2.47 -15.70 -5.18
C THR A 297 2.08 -17.17 -5.35
N ALA A 298 2.79 -17.92 -6.20
CA ALA A 298 2.54 -19.34 -6.39
C ALA A 298 2.88 -20.16 -5.13
N ALA A 299 3.98 -19.82 -4.45
CA ALA A 299 4.38 -20.47 -3.21
C ALA A 299 3.34 -20.28 -2.09
N LEU A 300 2.79 -19.07 -1.96
CA LEU A 300 1.69 -18.79 -1.03
C LEU A 300 0.38 -19.48 -1.42
N MET A 301 0.03 -19.44 -2.71
CA MET A 301 -1.20 -20.06 -3.22
C MET A 301 -1.23 -21.56 -2.95
N ALA A 302 -0.08 -22.24 -2.96
CA ALA A 302 0.04 -23.66 -2.60
C ALA A 302 -0.31 -23.96 -1.12
N LYS A 303 -0.30 -22.96 -0.24
CA LYS A 303 -0.67 -23.10 1.19
C LYS A 303 -2.12 -22.71 1.48
N VAL A 304 -2.78 -22.00 0.57
CA VAL A 304 -4.14 -21.46 0.78
C VAL A 304 -5.15 -22.56 1.10
N ASP A 305 -5.13 -23.69 0.39
CA ASP A 305 -6.11 -24.76 0.62
C ASP A 305 -5.98 -25.40 2.02
N ARG A 306 -4.80 -25.31 2.66
CA ARG A 306 -4.62 -25.71 4.06
C ARG A 306 -5.20 -24.63 4.98
N TRP A 307 -4.88 -23.36 4.76
CA TRP A 307 -5.40 -22.27 5.57
C TRP A 307 -6.94 -22.22 5.56
N GLU A 308 -7.56 -22.50 4.43
CA GLU A 308 -9.03 -22.52 4.28
C GLU A 308 -9.72 -23.65 5.05
N ARG A 309 -8.99 -24.63 5.58
CA ARG A 309 -9.53 -25.66 6.47
C ARG A 309 -9.70 -25.19 7.90
N TRP A 310 -8.97 -24.15 8.32
CA TRP A 310 -9.07 -23.59 9.66
C TRP A 310 -10.49 -23.09 9.96
N ARG A 311 -10.91 -23.22 11.23
CA ARG A 311 -12.20 -22.78 11.75
C ARG A 311 -11.97 -22.06 13.08
N ASP A 312 -12.75 -21.02 13.32
CA ASP A 312 -12.74 -20.33 14.62
C ASP A 312 -13.65 -21.09 15.60
N ASP A 313 -13.05 -21.86 16.50
CA ASP A 313 -13.78 -22.64 17.51
C ASP A 313 -14.64 -21.74 18.42
N ARG A 314 -14.27 -20.46 18.56
CA ARG A 314 -15.02 -19.46 19.35
C ARG A 314 -16.39 -19.16 18.77
N LEU A 315 -16.60 -19.39 17.47
CA LEU A 315 -17.93 -19.25 16.87
C LEU A 315 -18.82 -20.45 17.21
N LEU A 316 -18.25 -21.65 17.33
CA LEU A 316 -18.98 -22.86 17.71
C LEU A 316 -19.43 -22.80 19.18
N SER A 317 -18.58 -22.27 20.07
CA SER A 317 -18.95 -22.09 21.48
C SER A 317 -20.07 -21.07 21.65
N LEU A 318 -20.03 -19.96 20.91
CA LEU A 318 -21.10 -18.96 20.90
C LEU A 318 -22.42 -19.52 20.36
N GLU A 319 -22.37 -20.42 19.38
CA GLU A 319 -23.56 -21.11 18.86
C GLU A 319 -24.12 -22.12 19.85
N GLY A 320 -23.27 -22.89 20.53
CA GLY A 320 -23.68 -23.83 21.58
C GLY A 320 -24.27 -23.15 22.81
N GLU A 321 -23.72 -21.99 23.20
CA GLU A 321 -24.22 -21.21 24.33
C GLU A 321 -25.54 -20.50 23.99
N GLU A 322 -25.68 -19.95 22.77
CA GLU A 322 -26.99 -19.44 22.31
C GLU A 322 -28.02 -20.55 22.15
N ALA A 323 -27.64 -21.72 21.65
CA ALA A 323 -28.54 -22.86 21.55
C ALA A 323 -29.00 -23.30 22.95
N SER A 324 -28.08 -23.41 23.91
CA SER A 324 -28.38 -23.74 25.32
C SER A 324 -29.32 -22.72 25.98
N VAL A 325 -29.11 -21.41 25.73
CA VAL A 325 -29.98 -20.34 26.23
C VAL A 325 -31.36 -20.37 25.56
N LEU A 326 -31.45 -20.77 24.29
CA LEU A 326 -32.71 -20.89 23.56
C LEU A 326 -33.46 -22.20 23.86
N THR A 327 -32.78 -23.32 24.13
CA THR A 327 -33.40 -24.57 24.56
C THR A 327 -33.77 -24.57 26.05
N ALA A 328 -33.09 -23.76 26.87
CA ALA A 328 -33.54 -23.47 28.24
C ALA A 328 -34.79 -22.57 28.29
N ALA A 329 -35.12 -21.92 27.17
CA ALA A 329 -36.29 -21.07 27.01
C ALA A 329 -37.22 -21.65 25.93
N ASP A 330 -37.77 -22.84 26.17
CA ASP A 330 -38.76 -23.40 25.25
C ASP A 330 -40.16 -22.86 25.54
N GLY A 331 -40.84 -22.38 24.48
CA GLY A 331 -42.24 -21.97 24.52
C GLY A 331 -42.53 -20.51 24.18
N ALA A 332 -42.60 -20.22 22.87
CA ALA A 332 -43.54 -19.30 22.19
C ALA A 332 -42.88 -18.38 21.14
N LEU A 333 -43.16 -18.68 19.87
CA LEU A 333 -43.37 -17.74 18.76
C LEU A 333 -42.60 -16.41 18.81
N ALA A 334 -41.49 -16.31 18.07
CA ALA A 334 -41.02 -15.02 17.62
C ALA A 334 -40.34 -15.10 16.25
N VAL A 335 -41.02 -14.57 15.23
CA VAL A 335 -40.38 -14.11 13.99
C VAL A 335 -39.21 -13.18 14.38
N PRO A 336 -37.98 -13.42 13.91
CA PRO A 336 -36.84 -12.64 14.37
C PRO A 336 -36.99 -11.17 13.95
N PRO A 337 -36.84 -10.20 14.87
CA PRO A 337 -36.96 -8.78 14.55
C PRO A 337 -35.94 -8.35 13.48
N PRO A 338 -36.28 -7.35 12.63
CA PRO A 338 -35.45 -6.88 11.52
C PRO A 338 -34.16 -6.21 12.06
N GLY A 339 -33.17 -7.04 12.36
CA GLY A 339 -31.91 -6.66 12.99
C GLY A 339 -31.04 -7.88 13.32
N LYS A 340 -31.67 -9.01 13.67
CA LYS A 340 -30.97 -10.30 13.87
C LYS A 340 -30.38 -10.85 12.56
N ALA A 341 -30.98 -10.56 11.41
CA ALA A 341 -30.46 -10.92 10.09
C ALA A 341 -29.08 -10.26 9.79
N ARG A 342 -28.87 -9.00 10.18
CA ARG A 342 -27.56 -8.32 10.09
C ARG A 342 -26.52 -8.93 11.04
N ARG A 343 -26.96 -9.38 12.22
CA ARG A 343 -26.09 -10.07 13.20
C ARG A 343 -25.68 -11.46 12.69
N ARG A 344 -26.60 -12.19 12.03
CA ARG A 344 -26.36 -13.47 11.36
C ARG A 344 -25.41 -13.33 10.16
N ALA A 345 -25.56 -12.28 9.36
CA ALA A 345 -24.62 -11.92 8.27
C ALA A 345 -23.24 -11.43 8.77
N ARG A 346 -23.16 -10.92 10.00
CA ARG A 346 -21.89 -10.59 10.68
C ARG A 346 -21.24 -11.81 11.33
N ARG A 347 -22.02 -12.87 11.62
CA ARG A 347 -21.59 -14.19 12.12
C ARG A 347 -21.19 -15.16 11.01
N SER A 348 -21.76 -15.02 9.81
CA SER A 348 -21.39 -15.79 8.61
C SER A 348 -19.98 -15.50 8.08
N ARG A 349 -19.21 -14.68 8.81
CA ARG A 349 -17.87 -14.22 8.47
C ARG A 349 -16.76 -15.19 8.87
N GLY A 350 -17.03 -16.31 9.54
CA GLY A 350 -16.01 -17.33 9.80
C GLY A 350 -14.88 -16.96 10.78
N VAL A 351 -14.82 -15.71 11.28
CA VAL A 351 -13.89 -15.23 12.32
C VAL A 351 -14.63 -14.35 13.34
N ALA A 352 -14.40 -14.59 14.63
CA ALA A 352 -14.96 -13.79 15.72
C ALA A 352 -14.41 -12.36 15.74
N ALA A 353 -15.05 -11.47 16.50
CA ALA A 353 -14.76 -10.03 16.41
C ALA A 353 -13.33 -9.62 16.76
N ALA A 354 -12.76 -10.27 17.78
CA ALA A 354 -11.39 -10.05 18.22
C ALA A 354 -10.38 -10.38 17.10
N GLY A 355 -10.62 -11.42 16.30
CA GLY A 355 -9.70 -11.87 15.26
C GLY A 355 -9.71 -11.04 13.98
N ARG A 356 -10.63 -10.08 13.83
CA ARG A 356 -10.84 -9.39 12.56
C ARG A 356 -9.96 -8.16 12.35
N ARG A 357 -9.31 -7.64 13.41
CA ARG A 357 -8.54 -6.40 13.32
C ARG A 357 -7.32 -6.41 14.24
N LEU A 358 -6.18 -6.01 13.68
CA LEU A 358 -5.00 -5.62 14.42
C LEU A 358 -5.13 -4.18 14.94
N ARG A 359 -4.57 -3.91 16.13
CA ARG A 359 -4.40 -2.55 16.64
C ARG A 359 -3.27 -1.88 15.87
N ASN A 360 -3.43 -0.57 15.66
CA ASN A 360 -2.43 0.24 14.98
C ASN A 360 -1.86 1.29 15.94
N ARG A 361 -0.63 1.70 15.69
CA ARG A 361 0.09 2.76 16.42
C ARG A 361 0.81 3.69 15.44
N PRO A 362 1.09 4.94 15.82
CA PRO A 362 1.88 5.84 15.00
C PRO A 362 3.29 5.28 14.79
N THR A 363 3.78 5.43 13.56
CA THR A 363 5.17 5.13 13.20
C THR A 363 6.13 6.18 13.76
N ILE A 364 7.41 5.83 13.84
CA ILE A 364 8.48 6.78 14.22
C ILE A 364 8.50 7.94 13.23
N GLY A 365 8.35 7.66 11.93
CA GLY A 365 8.24 8.70 10.91
C GLY A 365 7.10 9.69 11.17
N LEU A 366 5.94 9.22 11.65
CA LEU A 366 4.79 10.09 11.92
C LEU A 366 5.07 10.98 13.12
N LEU A 367 5.67 10.40 14.18
CA LEU A 367 6.06 11.16 15.37
C LEU A 367 7.10 12.23 15.02
N LEU A 368 8.11 11.89 14.20
CA LEU A 368 9.11 12.85 13.71
C LEU A 368 8.46 13.96 12.87
N LEU A 369 7.49 13.62 12.01
CA LEU A 369 6.77 14.62 11.21
C LEU A 369 5.97 15.57 12.10
N ILE A 370 5.26 15.04 13.11
CA ILE A 370 4.50 15.85 14.07
C ILE A 370 5.45 16.73 14.88
N ALA A 371 6.57 16.18 15.37
CA ALA A 371 7.58 16.94 16.11
C ALA A 371 8.20 18.07 15.26
N LEU A 372 8.50 17.79 13.99
CA LEU A 372 9.01 18.79 13.05
C LEU A 372 7.98 19.91 12.80
N ALA A 373 6.71 19.55 12.62
CA ALA A 373 5.64 20.53 12.46
C ALA A 373 5.49 21.39 13.72
N ALA A 374 5.49 20.77 14.91
CA ALA A 374 5.42 21.47 16.18
C ALA A 374 6.60 22.43 16.39
N ALA A 375 7.82 21.99 16.07
CA ALA A 375 9.01 22.82 16.12
C ALA A 375 8.89 24.02 15.17
N PHE A 376 8.48 23.79 13.92
CA PHE A 376 8.31 24.84 12.90
C PHE A 376 7.29 25.91 13.34
N PHE A 377 6.11 25.50 13.80
CA PHE A 377 5.10 26.44 14.30
C PHE A 377 5.51 27.13 15.60
N GLY A 378 6.21 26.41 16.49
CA GLY A 378 6.74 26.97 17.74
C GLY A 378 7.81 28.04 17.48
N THR A 379 8.75 27.80 16.57
CA THR A 379 9.74 28.81 16.16
C THR A 379 9.09 30.00 15.45
N GLY A 380 8.08 29.76 14.61
CA GLY A 380 7.34 30.85 13.96
C GLY A 380 6.63 31.73 14.98
N PHE A 381 5.98 31.14 15.98
CA PHE A 381 5.36 31.87 17.08
C PHE A 381 6.39 32.68 17.86
N LEU A 382 7.49 32.05 18.29
CA LEU A 382 8.55 32.72 19.08
C LEU A 382 9.15 33.93 18.35
N ILE A 383 9.41 33.80 17.05
CA ILE A 383 9.97 34.88 16.21
C ILE A 383 8.96 36.02 16.05
N THR A 384 7.65 35.74 16.02
CA THR A 384 6.61 36.77 15.88
C THR A 384 6.20 37.44 17.19
N THR A 385 6.52 36.85 18.34
CA THR A 385 6.06 37.32 19.66
C THR A 385 7.18 37.79 20.58
N LEU A 386 8.44 37.60 20.21
CA LEU A 386 9.57 38.18 20.93
C LEU A 386 9.82 39.61 20.39
N PRO A 387 9.89 40.63 21.28
CA PRO A 387 10.05 42.04 20.91
C PRO A 387 11.43 42.36 20.34
#